data_AF-A0A1Y5E395-F1
#
_entry.id   AF-A0A1Y5E395-F1
#
_cell.length_a   1.000
_cell.length_b   1.000
_cell.length_c   1.000
_cell.angle_alpha   90.00
_cell.angle_beta   90.00
_cell.angle_gamma   90.00
#
_symmetry.space_group_name_H-M   'P 1'
#
loop_
_entity.id
_entity.type
_entity.pdbx_description
1 polymer ?
#
loop_
_entity_poly.entity_id
_entity_poly.type
_entity_poly.pdbx_seq_one_letter_code
_entity_poly.pdbx_strand_id
1 'polypeptide(L)'
;MKLLITIFLLSLCCSPMAFSNNATSKVITCFDVTNDNISRAARSSLHKQAQQRAQRSIELFMEKPILTPYFDGLGQPAKAENMATLIEVFWCDNQEKPLHSAYYDFYSRNKNAFK
;
A
#
# COMPACT_ATOMS: atom_id res chain seq x y z
N MET A 1 36.52 -47.68 17.52
CA MET A 1 35.58 -48.82 17.57
C MET A 1 34.33 -48.36 18.32
N LYS A 2 33.14 -48.66 17.77
CA LYS A 2 31.76 -48.36 18.27
C LYS A 2 31.25 -46.94 17.93
N LEU A 3 30.49 -46.82 16.83
CA LEU A 3 29.02 -46.97 16.70
C LEU A 3 28.38 -45.58 16.87
N LEU A 4 28.02 -44.84 15.81
CA LEU A 4 26.74 -44.93 15.07
C LEU A 4 25.53 -45.21 15.97
N ILE A 5 24.45 -44.45 15.75
CA ILE A 5 23.15 -44.43 16.45
C ILE A 5 23.20 -43.43 17.63
N THR A 6 22.88 -42.15 17.43
CA THR A 6 21.48 -41.69 17.43
C THR A 6 21.33 -40.40 16.63
N ILE A 7 21.14 -40.56 15.31
CA ILE A 7 20.33 -39.62 14.53
C ILE A 7 18.89 -39.98 14.88
N PHE A 8 18.18 -39.12 15.60
CA PHE A 8 16.72 -38.95 15.67
C PHE A 8 16.39 -38.25 17.00
N LEU A 9 15.51 -37.25 16.96
CA LEU A 9 14.89 -36.55 18.11
C LEU A 9 15.52 -35.24 18.61
N LEU A 10 15.88 -34.34 17.69
CA LEU A 10 15.79 -32.89 17.94
C LEU A 10 14.92 -32.24 16.84
N SER A 11 13.74 -32.84 16.65
CA SER A 11 12.61 -32.23 15.94
C SER A 11 11.61 -31.79 17.00
N LEU A 12 11.89 -30.69 17.70
CA LEU A 12 10.91 -30.07 18.59
C LEU A 12 10.92 -28.56 18.42
N CYS A 13 9.83 -28.10 17.80
CA CYS A 13 9.18 -26.81 18.04
C CYS A 13 9.86 -25.54 17.52
N CYS A 14 10.20 -25.50 16.24
CA CYS A 14 9.95 -24.27 15.46
C CYS A 14 8.59 -24.41 14.79
N SER A 15 7.51 -24.34 15.58
CA SER A 15 6.23 -23.98 15.00
C SER A 15 6.42 -22.61 14.35
N PRO A 16 6.29 -22.44 13.02
CA PRO A 16 5.98 -21.12 12.54
C PRO A 16 4.64 -20.80 13.20
N MET A 17 4.64 -19.84 14.13
CA MET A 17 3.43 -19.10 14.41
C MET A 17 3.02 -18.53 13.06
N ALA A 18 2.15 -19.26 12.37
CA ALA A 18 1.36 -18.72 11.31
C ALA A 18 0.56 -17.61 11.99
N PHE A 19 1.11 -16.40 11.95
CA PHE A 19 0.33 -15.19 12.12
C PHE A 19 -0.70 -15.25 11.00
N SER A 20 -1.79 -15.94 11.27
CA SER A 20 -3.04 -15.78 10.56
C SER A 20 -3.47 -14.36 10.89
N ASN A 21 -2.87 -13.41 10.19
CA ASN A 21 -3.48 -12.11 9.96
C ASN A 21 -4.66 -12.37 9.03
N ASN A 22 -5.68 -13.06 9.54
CA ASN A 22 -7.03 -13.00 9.02
C ASN A 22 -7.65 -11.64 9.38
N ALA A 23 -6.83 -10.59 9.45
CA ALA A 23 -7.24 -9.29 8.98
C ALA A 23 -7.54 -9.47 7.50
N THR A 24 -8.77 -9.86 7.17
CA THR A 24 -9.41 -9.36 5.96
C THR A 24 -9.16 -7.87 5.98
N SER A 25 -8.09 -7.45 5.31
CA SER A 25 -7.66 -6.07 5.19
C SER A 25 -8.87 -5.36 4.62
N LYS A 26 -9.67 -4.72 5.48
CA LYS A 26 -10.89 -4.04 5.06
C LYS A 26 -10.48 -3.17 3.88
N VAL A 27 -10.99 -3.49 2.70
CA VAL A 27 -10.64 -2.77 1.49
C VAL A 27 -11.18 -1.37 1.71
N ILE A 28 -10.28 -0.40 1.86
CA ILE A 28 -10.68 1.00 1.98
C ILE A 28 -11.14 1.42 0.58
N THR A 29 -12.44 1.63 0.44
CA THR A 29 -13.13 2.03 -0.79
C THR A 29 -13.36 3.54 -0.84
N CYS A 30 -13.78 4.06 -1.99
CA CYS A 30 -14.13 5.48 -2.13
C CYS A 30 -15.20 5.87 -1.10
N PHE A 31 -16.22 5.02 -0.93
CA PHE A 31 -17.28 5.27 0.03
C PHE A 31 -16.77 5.41 1.46
N ASP A 32 -15.78 4.61 1.88
CA ASP A 32 -15.20 4.76 3.21
C ASP A 32 -14.56 6.16 3.37
N VAL A 33 -13.90 6.68 2.35
CA VAL A 33 -13.13 7.94 2.40
C VAL A 33 -14.01 9.18 2.24
N THR A 34 -15.03 9.12 1.39
CA THR A 34 -15.92 10.25 1.08
C THR A 34 -17.12 10.36 2.02
N ASN A 35 -17.27 9.44 2.97
CA ASN A 35 -18.33 9.51 3.98
C ASN A 35 -18.12 10.71 4.91
N ASP A 36 -19.14 11.56 5.04
CA ASP A 36 -19.11 12.77 5.89
C ASP A 36 -18.84 12.48 7.38
N ASN A 37 -18.99 11.22 7.82
CA ASN A 37 -18.69 10.79 9.19
C ASN A 37 -17.21 10.55 9.46
N ILE A 38 -16.34 10.58 8.44
CA ILE A 38 -14.89 10.46 8.64
C ILE A 38 -14.28 11.82 8.92
N SER A 39 -13.55 11.93 10.04
CA SER A 39 -12.81 13.15 10.37
C SER A 39 -11.72 13.43 9.32
N ARG A 40 -11.44 14.71 9.07
CA ARG A 40 -10.36 15.12 8.15
C ARG A 40 -9.02 14.45 8.48
N ALA A 41 -8.72 14.28 9.77
CA ALA A 41 -7.50 13.62 10.22
C ALA A 41 -7.48 12.12 9.90
N ALA A 42 -8.61 11.42 10.09
CA ALA A 42 -8.74 10.01 9.72
C ALA A 42 -8.60 9.83 8.21
N ARG A 43 -9.27 10.66 7.40
CA ARG A 43 -9.14 10.66 5.95
C ARG A 43 -7.68 10.86 5.51
N SER A 44 -7.01 11.90 6.03
CA SER A 44 -5.59 12.15 5.75
C SER A 44 -4.70 10.95 6.09
N SER A 45 -4.95 10.28 7.22
CA SER A 45 -4.23 9.07 7.61
C SER A 45 -4.44 7.90 6.63
N LEU A 46 -5.67 7.68 6.15
CA LEU A 46 -5.97 6.64 5.16
C LEU A 46 -5.21 6.90 3.84
N HIS A 47 -5.23 8.14 3.36
CA HIS A 47 -4.49 8.54 2.15
C HIS A 47 -2.99 8.35 2.30
N LYS A 48 -2.41 8.76 3.44
CA LYS A 48 -0.98 8.58 3.70
C LYS A 48 -0.58 7.11 3.69
N GLN A 49 -1.34 6.24 4.35
CA GLN A 49 -1.05 4.80 4.38
C GLN A 49 -1.17 4.16 2.99
N ALA A 50 -2.21 4.51 2.25
CA ALA A 50 -2.41 4.02 0.88
C ALA A 50 -1.30 4.49 -0.07
N GLN A 51 -0.91 5.76 0.03
CA GLN A 51 0.20 6.36 -0.71
C GLN A 51 1.50 5.61 -0.44
N GLN A 52 1.86 5.39 0.83
CA GLN A 52 3.09 4.70 1.21
C GLN A 52 3.13 3.26 0.70
N ARG A 53 2.00 2.54 0.79
CA ARG A 53 1.88 1.16 0.26
C ARG A 53 2.04 1.14 -1.26
N ALA A 54 1.41 2.08 -1.96
CA ALA A 54 1.51 2.20 -3.41
C ALA A 54 2.92 2.57 -3.87
N GLN A 55 3.54 3.57 -3.23
CA GLN A 55 4.91 4.00 -3.50
C GLN A 55 5.88 2.82 -3.39
N ARG A 56 5.86 2.09 -2.26
CA ARG A 56 6.72 0.91 -2.10
C ARG A 56 6.50 -0.11 -3.21
N SER A 57 5.24 -0.38 -3.56
CA SER A 57 4.91 -1.39 -4.56
C SER A 57 5.42 -1.00 -5.96
N ILE A 58 5.25 0.26 -6.35
CA ILE A 58 5.66 0.72 -7.68
C ILE A 58 7.17 0.97 -7.77
N GLU A 59 7.84 1.39 -6.70
CA GLU A 59 9.31 1.50 -6.67
C GLU A 59 9.98 0.13 -6.83
N LEU A 60 9.41 -0.91 -6.22
CA LEU A 60 9.86 -2.29 -6.42
C LEU A 60 9.65 -2.77 -7.85
N PHE A 61 8.50 -2.45 -8.45
CA PHE A 61 8.18 -2.83 -9.83
C PHE A 61 9.06 -2.11 -10.87
N MET A 62 9.31 -0.81 -10.66
CA MET A 62 10.07 0.04 -11.58
C MET A 62 11.58 -0.03 -11.35
N GLU A 63 12.02 -0.65 -10.25
CA GLU A 63 13.41 -0.65 -9.78
C GLU A 63 14.01 0.76 -9.63
N LYS A 64 13.15 1.75 -9.36
CA LYS A 64 13.49 3.18 -9.32
C LYS A 64 12.74 3.89 -8.19
N PRO A 65 13.41 4.77 -7.42
CA PRO A 65 12.75 5.53 -6.37
C PRO A 65 11.87 6.64 -6.94
N ILE A 66 10.77 6.94 -6.23
CA ILE A 66 9.98 8.16 -6.45
C ILE A 66 10.61 9.28 -5.62
N LEU A 67 11.05 10.36 -6.26
CA LEU A 67 11.66 11.48 -5.54
C LEU A 67 10.65 12.44 -4.92
N THR A 68 9.49 12.54 -5.53
CA THR A 68 8.43 13.43 -5.06
C THR A 68 7.20 12.56 -4.81
N PRO A 69 6.93 12.16 -3.55
CA PRO A 69 5.85 11.23 -3.26
C PRO A 69 4.47 11.81 -3.58
N TYR A 70 4.36 13.15 -3.61
CA TYR A 70 3.14 13.87 -3.92
C TYR A 70 3.34 14.79 -5.13
N PHE A 71 2.58 14.56 -6.19
CA PHE A 71 2.60 15.38 -7.39
C PHE A 71 1.19 15.52 -7.98
N ASP A 72 1.01 16.52 -8.83
CA ASP A 72 -0.26 16.78 -9.53
C ASP A 72 -0.43 15.91 -10.78
N GLY A 73 -1.54 16.08 -11.52
CA GLY A 73 -1.77 15.32 -12.75
C GLY A 73 -0.76 15.59 -13.88
N LEU A 74 0.13 16.57 -13.73
CA LEU A 74 1.20 16.91 -14.67
C LEU A 74 2.58 16.41 -14.19
N GLY A 75 2.64 15.73 -13.04
CA GLY A 75 3.89 15.24 -12.45
C GLY A 75 4.70 16.32 -11.71
N GLN A 76 4.12 17.50 -11.44
CA GLN A 76 4.78 18.56 -10.67
C GLN A 76 4.57 18.36 -9.16
N PRO A 77 5.56 18.71 -8.31
CA PRO A 77 5.41 18.62 -6.86
C PRO A 77 4.14 19.28 -6.35
N ALA A 78 3.37 18.56 -5.53
CA ALA A 78 2.10 19.03 -5.01
C ALA A 78 1.95 18.72 -3.52
N LYS A 79 0.97 19.36 -2.88
CA LYS A 79 0.56 18.99 -1.52
C LYS A 79 -0.16 17.64 -1.53
N ALA A 80 -0.01 16.88 -0.44
CA ALA A 80 -0.68 15.59 -0.28
C ALA A 80 -2.21 15.68 -0.46
N GLU A 81 -2.81 16.74 0.05
CA GLU A 81 -4.26 17.02 -0.06
C GLU A 81 -4.72 17.21 -1.51
N ASN A 82 -3.90 17.85 -2.35
CA ASN A 82 -4.22 18.08 -3.76
C ASN A 82 -4.20 16.76 -4.53
N MET A 83 -3.16 15.94 -4.31
CA MET A 83 -3.05 14.61 -4.93
C MET A 83 -4.19 13.68 -4.45
N ALA A 84 -4.49 13.69 -3.15
CA ALA A 84 -5.60 12.93 -2.58
C ALA A 84 -6.95 13.30 -3.23
N THR A 85 -7.24 14.61 -3.35
CA THR A 85 -8.45 15.11 -4.01
C THR A 85 -8.54 14.62 -5.46
N LEU A 86 -7.45 14.74 -6.24
CA LEU A 86 -7.43 14.24 -7.61
C LEU A 86 -7.71 12.74 -7.69
N ILE A 87 -7.06 11.96 -6.82
CA ILE A 87 -7.26 10.51 -6.77
C ILE A 87 -8.71 10.18 -6.45
N GLU A 88 -9.32 10.83 -5.46
CA GLU A 88 -10.72 10.59 -5.11
C GLU A 88 -11.67 10.84 -6.28
N VAL A 89 -11.50 11.94 -7.02
CA VAL A 89 -12.37 12.25 -8.18
C VAL A 89 -12.37 11.10 -9.20
N PHE A 90 -11.21 10.54 -9.55
CA PHE A 90 -11.12 9.49 -10.57
C PHE A 90 -11.29 8.08 -10.03
N TRP A 91 -11.05 7.88 -8.74
CA TRP A 91 -11.13 6.58 -8.11
C TRP A 91 -12.57 6.18 -7.81
N CYS A 92 -13.42 7.14 -7.45
CA CYS A 92 -14.81 6.89 -7.09
C CYS A 92 -15.67 6.34 -8.26
N ASP A 93 -15.17 6.40 -9.49
CA ASP A 93 -15.79 5.74 -10.66
C ASP A 93 -15.80 4.20 -10.53
N ASN A 94 -14.92 3.63 -9.70
CA ASN A 94 -14.92 2.21 -9.37
C ASN A 94 -14.95 2.01 -7.84
N GLN A 95 -16.15 1.80 -7.31
CA GLN A 95 -16.42 1.77 -5.87
C GLN A 95 -15.71 0.62 -5.12
N GLU A 96 -15.38 -0.48 -5.80
CA GLU A 96 -14.74 -1.65 -5.16
C GLU A 96 -13.21 -1.57 -5.17
N LYS A 97 -12.65 -0.65 -5.96
CA LYS A 97 -11.20 -0.54 -6.09
C LYS A 97 -10.59 -0.11 -4.75
N PRO A 98 -9.53 -0.78 -4.26
CA PRO A 98 -8.82 -0.32 -3.06
C PRO A 98 -8.10 1.02 -3.26
N LEU A 99 -8.06 1.87 -2.22
CA LEU A 99 -7.40 3.18 -2.29
C LEU A 99 -5.92 3.09 -2.71
N HIS A 100 -5.17 2.12 -2.18
CA HIS A 100 -3.76 1.95 -2.55
C HIS A 100 -3.57 1.60 -4.03
N SER A 101 -4.52 0.88 -4.64
CA SER A 101 -4.50 0.59 -6.08
C SER A 101 -4.75 1.85 -6.90
N ALA A 102 -5.55 2.79 -6.41
CA ALA A 102 -5.73 4.08 -7.07
C ALA A 102 -4.45 4.92 -7.07
N TYR A 103 -3.73 4.95 -5.94
CA TYR A 103 -2.39 5.55 -5.88
C TYR A 103 -1.39 4.84 -6.80
N TYR A 104 -1.40 3.51 -6.85
CA TYR A 104 -0.52 2.74 -7.73
C TYR A 104 -0.73 3.09 -9.20
N ASP A 105 -1.99 3.17 -9.64
CA ASP A 105 -2.33 3.57 -11.01
C ASP A 105 -1.92 5.02 -11.28
N PHE A 106 -2.07 5.91 -10.31
CA PHE A 106 -1.64 7.30 -10.43
C PHE A 106 -0.12 7.38 -10.65
N TYR A 107 0.68 6.63 -9.88
CA TYR A 107 2.13 6.54 -10.12
C TYR A 107 2.44 5.93 -11.49
N SER A 108 1.79 4.82 -11.85
CA SER A 108 2.04 4.10 -13.09
C SER A 108 1.81 4.95 -14.35
N ARG A 109 0.89 5.90 -14.29
CA ARG A 109 0.59 6.85 -15.39
C ARG A 109 1.59 7.99 -15.47
N ASN A 110 2.29 8.31 -14.38
CA ASN A 110 3.17 9.47 -14.27
C ASN A 110 4.64 9.04 -14.19
N LYS A 111 5.17 8.56 -15.33
CA LYS A 111 6.55 8.06 -15.43
C LYS A 111 7.61 9.10 -15.03
N ASN A 112 7.28 10.39 -15.16
CA ASN A 112 8.16 11.50 -14.76
C ASN A 112 8.39 11.59 -13.24
N ALA A 113 7.61 10.87 -12.43
CA ALA A 113 7.81 10.80 -10.98
C ALA A 113 9.01 9.92 -10.57
N PHE A 114 9.51 9.08 -11.48
CA PHE A 114 10.63 8.17 -11.27
C PHE A 114 11.91 8.77 -11.85
N LYS A 115 13.05 8.54 -11.18
CA LYS A 115 14.37 8.84 -11.72
C LYS A 115 15.07 7.57 -12.16
#